data_AF-A0A2G9TFM6-F1
#
_entry.id   AF-A0A2G9TFM6-F1
#
_cell.length_a   1.000
_cell.length_b   1.000
_cell.length_c   1.000
_cell.angle_alpha   90.00
_cell.angle_beta   90.00
_cell.angle_gamma   90.00
#
_symmetry.space_group_name_H-M   'P 1'
#
loop_
_entity.id
_entity.type
_entity.pdbx_description
1 polymer ?
#
loop_
_entity_poly.entity_id
_entity_poly.type
_entity_poly.pdbx_seq_one_letter_code
_entity_poly.pdbx_strand_id
1 'polypeptide(L)' 'FMTEAERDKYLAYNNKYTKVYLPIQWCYTVIYEARMSGKLSCDLMMNEMIKHVSEFRQSLAKLCNFDWVPIPLVYPQ' A
#
# COMPACT_ATOMS: atom_id res chain seq x y z
N PHE A 1 -6.75 8.04 -11.60
CA PHE A 1 -6.75 7.31 -10.31
C PHE A 1 -6.05 8.04 -9.17
N MET A 2 -5.45 9.21 -9.39
CA MET A 2 -4.86 10.02 -8.31
C MET A 2 -5.36 11.46 -8.47
N THR A 3 -5.77 12.10 -7.38
CA THR A 3 -6.17 13.52 -7.39
C THR A 3 -4.94 14.43 -7.49
N GLU A 4 -5.13 15.69 -7.87
CA GLU A 4 -4.02 16.65 -7.99
C GLU A 4 -3.30 16.87 -6.65
N ALA A 5 -4.05 16.98 -5.56
CA ALA A 5 -3.48 17.13 -4.22
C ALA A 5 -2.68 15.89 -3.77
N GLU A 6 -3.12 14.68 -4.14
CA GLU A 6 -2.37 13.45 -3.85
C GLU A 6 -1.11 13.34 -4.70
N ARG A 7 -1.16 13.76 -5.96
CA ARG A 7 0.02 13.80 -6.84
C ARG A 7 1.10 14.72 -6.28
N ASP A 8 0.72 15.90 -5.81
CA ASP A 8 1.69 16.87 -5.30
C ASP A 8 2.37 16.33 -4.01
N LYS A 9 1.60 15.68 -3.13
CA LYS A 9 2.17 14.96 -1.96
C LYS A 9 3.10 13.81 -2.36
N TYR A 10 2.75 13.05 -3.40
CA TYR A 10 3.56 11.96 -3.92
C TYR A 10 4.90 12.45 -4.50
N LEU A 11 4.88 13.58 -5.21
CA LEU A 11 6.06 14.21 -5.79
C LEU A 11 6.96 14.84 -4.72
N ALA A 12 6.37 15.49 -3.72
CA ALA A 12 7.10 16.12 -2.61
C ALA A 12 7.93 15.11 -1.79
N TYR A 13 7.48 13.84 -1.72
CA TYR A 13 8.23 12.80 -1.00
C TYR A 13 9.44 12.34 -1.82
N ASN A 14 10.65 12.76 -1.46
CA ASN A 14 11.87 12.36 -2.17
C ASN A 14 12.35 10.98 -1.70
N ASN A 15 12.17 9.94 -2.53
CA ASN A 15 12.67 8.60 -2.26
C ASN A 15 13.27 7.98 -3.52
N LYS A 16 14.37 7.25 -3.35
CA LYS A 16 15.07 6.51 -4.41
C LYS A 16 14.37 5.22 -4.81
N TYR A 17 13.49 4.69 -3.96
CA TYR A 17 12.75 3.45 -4.21
C TYR A 17 11.36 3.71 -4.80
N THR A 18 10.79 2.67 -5.43
CA THR A 18 9.42 2.70 -5.95
C THR A 18 8.43 3.02 -4.83
N LYS A 19 7.67 4.10 -5.01
CA LYS A 19 6.74 4.68 -4.03
C LYS A 19 5.38 3.97 -3.97
N VAL A 20 5.30 2.69 -4.36
CA VAL A 20 4.04 1.92 -4.34
C VAL A 20 3.44 1.75 -2.93
N TYR A 21 4.26 1.90 -1.90
CA TYR A 21 3.82 1.83 -0.50
C TYR A 21 3.12 3.11 -0.02
N LEU A 22 3.32 4.27 -0.67
CA LEU A 22 2.77 5.56 -0.22
C LEU A 22 1.22 5.57 -0.23
N PRO A 23 0.54 5.15 -1.30
CA PRO A 23 -0.91 5.04 -1.30
C PRO A 23 -1.45 4.07 -0.25
N ILE A 24 -0.75 2.95 -0.01
CA ILE A 24 -1.13 1.96 1.02
C ILE A 24 -1.04 2.60 2.41
N GLN A 25 -0.01 3.41 2.66
CA GLN A 25 0.12 4.17 3.90
C GLN A 25 -1.04 5.16 4.09
N TRP A 26 -1.44 5.86 3.03
CA TRP A 26 -2.58 6.79 3.09
C TRP A 26 -3.89 6.06 3.41
N CYS A 27 -4.10 4.85 2.88
CA CYS A 27 -5.25 4.03 3.26
C CYS A 27 -5.28 3.77 4.78
N TYR A 28 -4.15 3.43 5.40
CA TYR A 28 -4.09 3.26 6.86
C TYR A 28 -4.41 4.54 7.62
N THR A 29 -3.91 5.69 7.17
CA THR A 29 -4.23 6.99 7.77
C THR A 29 -5.72 7.28 7.69
N VAL A 30 -6.36 7.04 6.54
CA VAL A 30 -7.81 7.24 6.37
C VAL A 30 -8.62 6.32 7.28
N ILE A 31 -8.22 5.06 7.43
CA ILE A 31 -8.87 4.11 8.35
C ILE A 31 -8.75 4.60 9.81
N TYR A 32 -7.56 5.07 10.20
CA TYR A 32 -7.32 5.63 11.53
C TYR A 32 -8.17 6.89 11.79
N GLU A 33 -8.22 7.83 10.83
CA GLU A 33 -9.07 9.01 10.90
C GLU A 33 -10.56 8.65 10.97
N ALA A 34 -11.00 7.61 10.26
CA ALA A 34 -12.37 7.10 10.35
C ALA A 34 -12.69 6.55 11.75
N ARG A 35 -11.71 5.91 12.42
CA ARG A 35 -11.86 5.48 13.82
C ARG A 35 -11.95 6.66 14.78
N MET A 36 -11.07 7.65 14.61
CA MET A 36 -11.01 8.84 15.48
C MET A 36 -12.25 9.73 15.32
N SER A 37 -12.80 9.82 14.12
CA SER A 37 -14.04 10.55 13.83
C SER A 37 -15.32 9.79 14.23
N GLY A 38 -15.19 8.60 14.84
CA GLY A 38 -16.33 7.81 15.31
C GLY A 38 -17.15 7.17 14.19
N LYS A 39 -16.66 7.16 12.93
CA LYS A 39 -17.33 6.49 11.80
C LYS A 39 -17.24 4.96 11.93
N LEU A 40 -16.25 4.47 12.67
CA LEU A 40 -16.09 3.05 12.97
C LEU A 40 -16.60 2.75 14.38
N SER A 41 -17.54 1.81 14.48
CA SER A 41 -18.21 1.46 15.72
C SER A 41 -17.31 0.83 16.78
N CYS A 42 -16.26 0.11 16.37
CA CYS A 42 -15.36 -0.59 17.29
C CYS A 42 -13.95 -0.77 16.71
N ASP A 43 -12.99 -1.01 17.60
CA ASP A 43 -11.59 -1.28 17.24
C ASP A 43 -11.42 -2.59 16.46
N LEU A 44 -12.31 -3.56 16.68
CA LEU A 44 -12.30 -4.81 15.92
C LEU A 44 -12.54 -4.57 14.41
N MET A 45 -13.47 -3.69 14.07
CA MET A 45 -13.79 -3.35 12.68
C MET A 45 -12.63 -2.62 11.99
N MET A 46 -11.91 -1.79 12.75
CA MET A 46 -10.67 -1.16 12.28
C MET A 46 -9.58 -2.22 12.00
N ASN A 47 -9.40 -3.17 12.91
CA ASN A 47 -8.40 -4.23 12.75
C ASN A 47 -8.67 -5.11 11.52
N GLU A 48 -9.93 -5.47 11.26
CA GLU A 48 -10.29 -6.23 10.06
C GLU A 48 -10.02 -5.44 8.77
N MET A 49 -10.30 -4.13 8.74
CA MET A 49 -9.95 -3.30 7.58
C MET A 49 -8.45 -3.20 7.36
N ILE A 50 -7.68 -2.99 8.42
CA ILE A 50 -6.21 -2.97 8.34
C ILE A 50 -5.67 -4.30 7.80
N LYS A 51 -6.26 -5.42 8.24
CA LYS A 51 -5.90 -6.76 7.79
C LYS A 51 -6.13 -6.93 6.28
N HIS A 52 -7.30 -6.54 5.76
CA HIS A 52 -7.57 -6.60 4.32
C HIS A 52 -6.63 -5.71 3.49
N VAL A 53 -6.32 -4.50 3.97
CA VAL A 53 -5.33 -3.64 3.30
C VAL A 53 -3.93 -4.27 3.32
N SER A 54 -3.57 -4.95 4.41
CA SER A 54 -2.30 -5.70 4.51
C SER A 54 -2.25 -6.88 3.54
N GLU A 55 -3.33 -7.65 3.38
CA GLU A 55 -3.44 -8.75 2.42
C GLU A 55 -3.28 -8.25 0.97
N PHE A 56 -3.90 -7.11 0.65
CA PHE A 56 -3.70 -6.45 -0.65
C PHE A 56 -2.25 -6.04 -0.88
N ARG A 57 -1.61 -5.41 0.13
CA ARG A 57 -0.19 -5.04 0.07
C ARG A 57 0.70 -6.25 -0.18
N GLN A 58 0.43 -7.38 0.48
CA GLN A 58 1.20 -8.61 0.30
C GLN A 58 1.09 -9.15 -1.13
N SER A 59 -0.10 -9.09 -1.73
CA SER A 59 -0.31 -9.50 -3.12
C SER A 59 0.46 -8.62 -4.10
N LEU A 60 0.48 -7.30 -3.87
CA LEU A 60 1.30 -6.37 -4.65
C LEU A 60 2.79 -6.66 -4.50
N ALA A 61 3.26 -6.91 -3.27
CA ALA A 61 4.66 -7.23 -3.01
C ALA A 61 5.10 -8.53 -3.72
N LYS A 62 4.24 -9.55 -3.77
CA LYS A 62 4.49 -10.77 -4.55
C LYS A 62 4.70 -10.44 -6.03
N LEU A 63 3.84 -9.60 -6.61
CA LEU A 63 3.98 -9.18 -8.01
C LEU A 63 5.30 -8.44 -8.25
N CYS A 64 5.67 -7.50 -7.37
CA CYS A 64 6.95 -6.80 -7.45
C CYS A 64 8.15 -7.75 -7.33
N ASN A 65 8.06 -8.80 -6.51
CA ASN A 65 9.12 -9.79 -6.38
C ASN A 65 9.30 -10.63 -7.66
N PHE A 66 8.20 -10.99 -8.33
CA PHE A 66 8.27 -11.69 -9.63
C PHE A 66 8.86 -10.80 -10.73
N ASP A 67 8.58 -9.50 -10.70
CA ASP A 67 9.16 -8.53 -11.64
C ASP A 67 10.67 -8.32 -11.37
N TRP A 68 11.06 -8.23 -10.10
CA TRP A 68 12.46 -8.03 -9.72
C TRP A 68 13.32 -9.28 -9.96
N VAL A 69 12.84 -10.48 -9.64
CA VAL A 69 13.63 -11.72 -9.73
C VAL A 69 13.25 -12.48 -11.00
N PRO A 70 13.99 -12.31 -12.12
CA PRO A 70 13.78 -13.15 -13.29
C PRO A 70 14.20 -14.59 -13.00
N ILE A 71 13.60 -15.53 -13.73
CA ILE A 71 14.02 -16.93 -13.72
C ILE A 71 15.52 -16.99 -14.04
N PRO A 72 16.34 -17.74 -13.27
CA PRO A 72 17.77 -17.81 -13.51
C PRO A 72 18.07 -18.16 -14.97
N LEU A 73 18.91 -17.37 -15.63
CA LEU A 73 19.27 -17.53 -17.05
C LEU A 73 19.95 -18.88 -17.38
N VAL A 74 20.34 -19.64 -16.36
CA VAL A 74 20.91 -21.00 -16.48
C VAL A 74 19.81 -22.06 -16.67
N TYR A 75 18.56 -21.76 -16.33
CA TYR A 75 17.48 -22.75 -16.35
C TYR A 75 16.87 -23.10 -17.74
N PRO A 76 17.11 -22.37 -18.85
CA PRO A 76 16.75 -22.81 -20.20
C PRO A 76 17.91 -23.39 -21.04
N GLN A 77 19.05 -23.75 -20.44
CA GLN A 77 20.19 -24.36 -21.16
C GLN A 77 20.08 -25.89 -21.23
#